data_AF-A0A949W442-F1
#
_entry.id   AF-A0A949W442-F1
#
_cell.length_a   1.000
_cell.length_b   1.000
_cell.length_c   1.000
_cell.angle_alpha   90.00
_cell.angle_beta   90.00
_cell.angle_gamma   90.00
#
_symmetry.space_group_name_H-M   'P 1'
#
loop_
_entity.id
_entity.type
_entity.pdbx_description
1 polymer ?
#
loop_
_entity_poly.entity_id
_entity_poly.type
_entity_poly.pdbx_seq_one_letter_code
_entity_poly.pdbx_strand_id
1 'polypeptide(L)' 'MTTVKKQIELKDKILLGLEKVYEKLIEFKKQKKTELVVIKDNKIVRIKPE' A
#
# COMPACT_ATOMS: atom_id res chain seq x y z
N MET A 1 29.56 2.43 9.65
CA MET A 1 28.17 1.91 9.68
C MET A 1 28.21 0.46 9.21
N THR A 2 27.75 -0.48 10.03
CA THR A 2 27.66 -1.90 9.63
C THR A 2 26.65 -2.06 8.48
N THR A 3 26.91 -3.01 7.59
CA THR A 3 26.05 -3.33 6.42
C THR A 3 24.60 -3.59 6.81
N VAL A 4 24.38 -4.22 7.97
CA VAL A 4 23.05 -4.51 8.54
C VAL A 4 22.24 -3.23 8.81
N LYS A 5 22.85 -2.19 9.40
CA LYS A 5 22.15 -0.94 9.71
C LYS A 5 21.63 -0.26 8.44
N LYS A 6 22.44 -0.22 7.38
CA LYS A 6 22.04 0.33 6.08
C LYS A 6 20.90 -0.46 5.43
N GLN A 7 20.88 -1.79 5.59
CA GLN A 7 19.80 -2.64 5.07
C GLN A 7 18.48 -2.37 5.80
N ILE A 8 18.52 -2.18 7.13
CA ILE A 8 17.34 -1.83 7.93
C ILE A 8 16.81 -0.46 7.49
N GLU A 9 17.67 0.56 7.40
CA GLU A 9 17.26 1.91 6.96
C GLU A 9 16.66 1.91 5.55
N LEU A 10 17.18 1.09 4.64
CA LEU A 10 16.62 0.94 3.29
C LEU A 10 15.26 0.26 3.33
N LYS A 11 15.12 -0.83 4.09
CA LYS A 11 13.85 -1.55 4.27
C LYS A 11 12.77 -0.61 4.82
N ASP A 12 13.09 0.20 5.82
CA ASP A 12 12.13 1.12 6.43
C ASP A 12 11.65 2.19 5.45
N LYS A 13 12.56 2.73 4.64
CA LYS A 13 12.21 3.69 3.57
C LYS A 13 11.31 3.06 2.51
N ILE A 14 11.57 1.82 2.12
CA ILE A 14 10.74 1.09 1.16
C ILE A 14 9.34 0.86 1.75
N LEU A 15 9.25 0.42 3.00
CA LEU A 15 7.98 0.16 3.69
C LEU A 15 7.12 1.44 3.73
N LEU A 16 7.73 2.57 4.13
CA LEU A 16 7.07 3.87 4.18
C LEU A 16 6.63 4.36 2.79
N GLY A 17 7.40 4.04 1.75
CA GLY A 17 7.01 4.29 0.36
C GLY A 17 5.77 3.50 -0.06
N LEU A 18 5.74 2.21 0.28
CA LEU A 18 4.62 1.31 -0.03
C LEU A 18 3.34 1.72 0.70
N GLU A 19 3.43 2.13 1.97
CA GLU A 19 2.30 2.65 2.74
C GLU A 19 1.68 3.89 2.06
N LYS A 20 2.52 4.86 1.68
CA LYS A 20 2.06 6.07 0.97
C LYS A 20 1.43 5.78 -0.39
N VAL A 21 1.96 4.79 -1.12
CA VAL A 21 1.38 4.38 -2.41
C VAL A 21 -0.01 3.79 -2.20
N TYR A 22 -0.18 2.95 -1.18
CA TYR A 22 -1.47 2.35 -0.86
C TYR A 22 -2.51 3.40 -0.44
N GLU A 23 -2.13 4.35 0.41
CA GLU A 23 -2.99 5.47 0.81
C GLU A 23 -3.47 6.29 -0.40
N LYS A 24 -2.53 6.71 -1.27
CA LYS A 24 -2.86 7.47 -2.48
C LYS A 24 -3.73 6.67 -3.46
N LEU A 25 -3.54 5.36 -3.56
CA LEU A 25 -4.37 4.50 -4.38
C LEU A 25 -5.82 4.49 -3.88
N ILE A 26 -6.02 4.39 -2.57
CA ILE A 26 -7.36 4.44 -1.96
C ILE A 26 -8.01 5.79 -2.25
N GLU A 27 -7.32 6.89 -2.00
CA GLU A 27 -7.82 8.24 -2.28
C GLU A 27 -8.20 8.40 -3.76
N PHE A 28 -7.34 7.95 -4.67
CA PHE A 28 -7.61 7.99 -6.11
C PHE A 28 -8.87 7.19 -6.48
N LYS A 29 -9.03 5.99 -5.92
CA LYS A 29 -10.21 5.14 -6.16
C LYS A 29 -11.51 5.79 -5.65
N LYS A 30 -11.46 6.43 -4.47
CA LYS A 30 -12.56 7.22 -3.90
C LYS A 30 -12.92 8.40 -4.80
N GLN A 31 -11.95 9.22 -5.18
CA GLN A 31 -12.16 10.37 -6.06
C GLN A 31 -12.75 9.98 -7.43
N LYS A 32 -12.29 8.85 -7.99
CA LYS A 32 -12.78 8.33 -9.28
C LYS A 32 -14.09 7.55 -9.16
N LYS A 33 -14.61 7.31 -7.95
CA LYS A 33 -15.80 6.48 -7.70
C LYS A 33 -15.70 5.10 -8.37
N THR A 34 -14.50 4.49 -8.34
CA THR A 34 -14.26 3.15 -8.88
C THR A 34 -14.00 2.13 -7.77
N GLU A 35 -14.43 0.88 -7.99
CA GLU A 35 -14.18 -0.21 -7.04
C GLU A 35 -12.69 -0.51 -6.90
N LEU A 36 -12.29 -0.81 -5.65
CA LEU A 36 -10.98 -1.37 -5.33
C LEU A 36 -11.12 -2.88 -5.14
N VAL A 37 -10.38 -3.65 -5.92
CA VAL A 37 -10.39 -5.13 -5.84
C VAL A 37 -9.11 -5.59 -5.18
N VAL A 38 -9.24 -6.32 -4.07
CA VAL A 38 -8.11 -6.85 -3.29
C VAL A 38 -8.31 -8.33 -3.02
N ILE A 39 -7.20 -9.05 -2.85
CA ILE A 39 -7.25 -10.42 -2.33
C ILE A 39 -7.09 -10.32 -0.82
N LYS A 40 -8.09 -10.80 -0.08
CA LYS A 40 -8.08 -10.87 1.38
C LYS A 40 -8.55 -12.26 1.79
N ASP A 41 -7.82 -12.93 2.67
CA ASP A 41 -8.15 -14.28 3.14
C ASP A 41 -8.34 -15.28 1.99
N ASN A 42 -7.47 -15.19 0.98
CA ASN A 42 -7.51 -16.01 -0.24
C ASN A 42 -8.79 -15.86 -1.08
N LYS A 43 -9.58 -14.79 -0.84
CA LYS A 43 -10.80 -14.45 -1.57
C LYS A 43 -10.66 -13.08 -2.23
N ILE A 44 -11.33 -12.93 -3.37
CA ILE A 44 -11.41 -11.64 -4.07
C ILE A 44 -12.50 -10.81 -3.37
N VAL A 45 -12.12 -9.66 -2.82
CA VAL A 45 -13.00 -8.70 -2.17
C VAL A 45 -13.05 -7.42 -2.99
N ARG A 46 -14.26 -6.92 -3.25
CA ARG A 46 -14.50 -5.63 -3.91
C ARG A 46 -14.94 -4.61 -2.87
N ILE A 47 -14.18 -3.54 -2.73
CA ILE A 47 -14.46 -2.44 -1.82
C ILE A 47 -15.04 -1.30 -2.68
N LYS A 48 -16.29 -0.94 -2.41
CA LYS A 48 -16.92 0.21 -3.05
C LYS A 48 -16.34 1.51 -2.45
N PRO A 49 -16.10 2.53 -3.27
CA PRO A 49 -15.75 3.85 -2.76
C PRO A 49 -16.97 4.46 -2.06
N GLU A 50 -16.78 4.89 -0.81
CA GLU A 50 -17.72 5.78 -0.08
C GLU A 50 -17.60 7.23 -0.57
#